data_AF-A0A929GY02-F1
#
_entry.id   AF-A0A929GY02-F1
#
_cell.length_a   1.000
_cell.length_b   1.000
_cell.length_c   1.000
_cell.angle_alpha   90.00
_cell.angle_beta   90.00
_cell.angle_gamma   90.00
#
_symmetry.space_group_name_H-M   'P 1'
#
loop_
_entity.id
_entity.type
_entity.pdbx_description
1 polymer ?
#
loop_
_entity_poly.entity_id
_entity_poly.type
_entity_poly.pdbx_seq_one_letter_code
_entity_poly.pdbx_strand_id
1 'polypeptide(L)'
;MIRIDGSFGEGGGQIVRTALALSCITGKSFEIYNIRKGRKKPGLRPQHLTGVRAAKAISGAVVKGDALDSTKLSFSPGKVRGGNIASMYRS
;
A
#
# COMPACT_ATOMS: atom_id res chain seq x y z
N MET A 1 -15.47 -1.24 0.53
CA MET A 1 -14.07 -1.66 0.25
C MET A 1 -13.86 -1.59 -1.25
N ILE A 2 -12.88 -0.80 -1.71
CA ILE A 2 -12.59 -0.57 -3.14
C ILE A 2 -11.70 -1.71 -3.66
N ARG A 3 -11.92 -2.19 -4.89
CA ARG A 3 -11.05 -3.18 -5.54
C ARG A 3 -10.29 -2.56 -6.70
N ILE A 4 -8.98 -2.80 -6.75
CA ILE A 4 -8.07 -2.17 -7.71
C ILE A 4 -7.31 -3.26 -8.47
N ASP A 5 -7.33 -3.22 -9.80
CA ASP A 5 -6.48 -4.06 -10.63
C ASP A 5 -5.09 -3.41 -10.81
N GLY A 6 -4.08 -3.98 -10.17
CA GLY A 6 -2.69 -3.55 -10.19
C GLY A 6 -1.94 -3.83 -11.50
N SER A 7 -2.59 -4.44 -12.49
CA SER A 7 -2.07 -4.59 -13.86
C SER A 7 -2.45 -3.42 -14.77
N PHE A 8 -3.37 -2.54 -14.36
CA PHE A 8 -3.82 -1.43 -15.18
C PHE A 8 -2.72 -0.39 -15.44
N GLY A 9 -2.66 0.14 -16.67
CA GLY A 9 -1.63 1.09 -17.11
C GLY A 9 -0.23 0.48 -17.18
N GLU A 10 0.76 1.18 -16.64
CA GLU A 10 2.19 0.78 -16.59
C GLU A 10 2.48 -0.53 -15.83
N GLY A 11 1.47 -1.15 -15.20
CA GLY A 11 1.63 -2.28 -14.29
C GLY A 11 2.71 -2.00 -13.23
N GLY A 12 2.79 -0.76 -12.77
CA GLY A 12 3.91 -0.21 -12.03
C GLY A 12 3.65 -0.03 -10.53
N GLY A 13 4.68 0.38 -9.80
CA GLY A 13 4.60 0.68 -8.36
C GLY A 13 3.81 1.93 -7.99
N GLN A 14 3.44 2.76 -8.97
CA GLN A 14 2.69 3.99 -8.73
C GLN A 14 1.29 3.73 -8.20
N ILE A 15 0.57 2.74 -8.74
CA ILE A 15 -0.82 2.46 -8.34
C ILE A 15 -0.93 2.11 -6.85
N VAL A 16 0.06 1.39 -6.30
CA VAL A 16 0.12 1.06 -4.87
C VAL A 16 0.26 2.34 -4.03
N ARG A 17 1.17 3.24 -4.41
CA ARG A 17 1.40 4.50 -3.67
C ARG A 17 0.18 5.40 -3.70
N THR A 18 -0.44 5.56 -4.86
CA THR A 18 -1.65 6.38 -5.04
C THR A 18 -2.82 5.81 -4.24
N ALA A 19 -3.03 4.49 -4.29
CA ALA A 19 -4.09 3.84 -3.51
C ALA A 19 -3.90 4.03 -2.00
N LEU A 20 -2.67 3.88 -1.49
CA LEU A 20 -2.35 4.13 -0.08
C LEU A 20 -2.66 5.57 0.33
N ALA A 21 -2.20 6.55 -0.44
CA ALA A 21 -2.42 7.97 -0.15
C ALA A 21 -3.91 8.32 -0.16
N LEU A 22 -4.63 7.94 -1.21
CA LEU A 22 -6.07 8.19 -1.33
C LEU A 22 -6.86 7.49 -0.22
N SER A 23 -6.47 6.27 0.15
CA SER A 23 -7.09 5.54 1.25
C SER A 23 -6.92 6.29 2.59
N CYS A 24 -5.70 6.77 2.88
CA CYS A 24 -5.44 7.56 4.08
C CYS A 24 -6.22 8.89 4.10
N ILE A 25 -6.33 9.57 2.96
CA ILE A 25 -7.06 10.85 2.83
C ILE A 25 -8.58 10.65 2.97
N THR A 26 -9.11 9.62 2.31
CA THR A 26 -10.56 9.41 2.21
C THR A 26 -11.14 8.52 3.31
N GLY A 27 -10.29 7.84 4.09
CA GLY A 27 -10.70 6.84 5.07
C GLY A 27 -11.28 5.55 4.46
N LYS A 28 -11.22 5.38 3.14
CA LYS A 28 -11.82 4.22 2.45
C LYS A 28 -10.81 3.08 2.35
N SER A 29 -11.20 1.89 2.80
CA SER A 29 -10.41 0.66 2.64
C SER A 29 -10.35 0.17 1.19
N PHE A 30 -9.24 -0.46 0.82
CA PHE A 30 -9.07 -1.06 -0.50
C PHE A 30 -8.37 -2.42 -0.48
N GLU A 31 -8.59 -3.18 -1.54
CA GLU A 31 -7.82 -4.35 -1.94
C GLU A 31 -7.25 -4.13 -3.34
N ILE A 32 -5.95 -4.33 -3.52
CA ILE A 32 -5.31 -4.35 -4.83
C ILE A 32 -4.81 -5.77 -5.14
N TYR A 33 -5.07 -6.23 -6.36
CA TYR A 33 -4.62 -7.53 -6.88
C TYR A 33 -3.81 -7.34 -8.16
N ASN A 34 -3.18 -8.40 -8.69
CA ASN A 34 -2.31 -8.32 -9.88
C ASN A 34 -1.18 -7.29 -9.78
N ILE A 35 -0.65 -7.03 -8.57
CA ILE A 35 0.40 -6.03 -8.36
C ILE A 35 1.60 -6.35 -9.26
N ARG A 36 1.91 -5.44 -10.18
CA ARG A 36 3.04 -5.54 -11.12
C ARG A 36 3.04 -6.81 -11.98
N LYS A 37 1.86 -7.36 -12.29
CA LYS A 37 1.71 -8.61 -13.05
C LYS A 37 2.46 -8.65 -14.38
N GLY A 38 2.52 -7.53 -15.10
CA GLY A 38 3.21 -7.42 -16.40
C GLY A 38 4.73 -7.18 -16.34
N ARG A 39 5.34 -7.12 -15.14
CA ARG A 39 6.79 -6.88 -15.00
C ARG A 39 7.54 -8.21 -14.91
N LYS A 40 8.80 -8.24 -15.36
CA LYS A 40 9.72 -9.40 -15.20
C LYS A 40 9.76 -9.97 -13.78
N LYS A 41 9.58 -9.10 -12.80
CA LYS A 41 9.56 -9.40 -11.36
C LYS A 41 8.25 -8.89 -10.75
N PRO A 42 7.15 -9.68 -10.74
CA PRO A 42 5.83 -9.26 -10.23
C PRO A 42 5.80 -8.96 -8.74
N GLY A 43 4.70 -8.42 -8.24
CA GLY A 43 4.46 -8.21 -6.81
C GLY A 43 5.21 -7.04 -6.17
N LEU A 44 5.02 -6.92 -4.86
CA LEU A 44 5.63 -5.87 -4.02
C LEU A 44 7.16 -6.00 -4.00
N ARG A 45 7.80 -4.84 -3.83
CA ARG A 45 9.26 -4.65 -3.82
C ARG A 45 9.63 -3.76 -2.65
N PRO A 46 10.90 -3.70 -2.22
CA PRO A 46 11.29 -2.94 -1.03
C PRO A 46 10.71 -1.53 -0.97
N GLN A 47 10.78 -0.77 -2.07
CA GLN A 47 10.21 0.57 -2.18
C GLN A 47 8.68 0.65 -1.98
N HIS A 48 7.93 -0.38 -2.36
CA HIS A 48 6.49 -0.44 -2.12
C HIS A 48 6.20 -0.75 -0.65
N LEU A 49 6.93 -1.71 -0.07
CA LEU A 49 6.81 -2.09 1.34
C LEU A 49 7.10 -0.90 2.26
N THR A 50 8.14 -0.11 1.96
CA THR A 50 8.42 1.13 2.69
C THR A 50 7.22 2.07 2.69
N GLY A 51 6.57 2.27 1.53
CA GLY A 51 5.36 3.10 1.42
C GLY A 51 4.16 2.52 2.18
N VAL A 52 3.92 1.22 2.09
CA VAL A 52 2.85 0.51 2.81
C VAL A 52 3.02 0.69 4.32
N ARG A 53 4.23 0.47 4.82
CA ARG A 53 4.54 0.55 6.26
C ARG A 53 4.52 1.99 6.78
N ALA A 54 4.99 2.96 6.00
CA ALA A 54 4.85 4.38 6.34
C ALA A 54 3.37 4.78 6.44
N ALA A 55 2.56 4.40 5.45
CA ALA A 55 1.11 4.64 5.46
C ALA A 55 0.43 3.94 6.64
N LYS A 56 0.83 2.71 6.96
CA LYS A 56 0.37 1.96 8.12
C LYS A 56 0.68 2.69 9.43
N ALA A 57 1.91 3.16 9.60
CA ALA A 57 2.35 3.85 10.80
C ALA A 57 1.55 5.13 11.07
N ILE A 58 1.32 5.96 10.05
CA ILE A 58 0.61 7.24 10.21
C ILE A 58 -0.90 7.09 10.40
N SER A 59 -1.49 6.01 9.90
CA SER A 59 -2.95 5.80 9.92
C SER A 59 -3.40 4.73 10.91
N GLY A 60 -2.48 4.00 11.54
CA GLY A 60 -2.80 2.83 12.36
C GLY A 60 -3.51 1.73 11.56
N ALA A 61 -3.20 1.59 10.27
CA ALA A 61 -3.95 0.71 9.37
C ALA A 61 -3.80 -0.78 9.71
N VAL A 62 -4.87 -1.54 9.43
CA VAL A 62 -4.79 -2.99 9.31
C VAL A 62 -4.38 -3.32 7.88
N VAL A 63 -3.31 -4.10 7.74
CA VAL A 63 -2.71 -4.43 6.44
C VAL A 63 -2.52 -5.94 6.31
N LYS A 64 -2.92 -6.50 5.17
CA LYS A 64 -2.65 -7.90 4.80
C LYS A 64 -1.88 -7.93 3.48
N GLY A 65 -0.87 -8.79 3.38
CA GLY A 65 -0.03 -8.93 2.18
C GLY A 65 1.14 -7.95 2.09
N ASP A 66 1.53 -7.29 3.20
CA ASP A 66 2.78 -6.49 3.30
C ASP A 66 4.02 -7.40 3.35
N ALA A 67 4.26 -8.11 2.25
CA ALA A 67 5.37 -9.03 2.10
C ALA A 67 6.03 -8.86 0.72
N LEU A 68 7.33 -9.15 0.64
CA LEU A 68 8.05 -9.17 -0.64
C LEU A 68 7.37 -10.12 -1.62
N ASP A 69 7.34 -9.73 -2.90
CA ASP A 69 6.73 -10.50 -3.99
C ASP A 69 5.21 -10.70 -3.90
N SER A 70 4.54 -10.20 -2.84
CA SER A 70 3.09 -10.30 -2.74
C SER A 70 2.41 -9.63 -3.93
N THR A 71 1.49 -10.35 -4.57
CA THR A 71 0.71 -9.88 -5.72
C THR A 71 -0.66 -9.32 -5.32
N LYS A 72 -0.96 -9.33 -4.01
CA LYS A 72 -2.18 -8.80 -3.42
C LYS A 72 -1.87 -8.02 -2.14
N LEU A 73 -2.62 -6.94 -1.90
CA LEU A 73 -2.51 -6.15 -0.67
C LEU A 73 -3.91 -5.65 -0.29
N SER A 74 -4.29 -5.84 0.97
CA SER A 74 -5.49 -5.22 1.56
C SER A 74 -5.04 -4.20 2.58
N PHE A 75 -5.64 -3.01 2.54
CA PHE A 75 -5.29 -1.90 3.41
C PHE A 75 -6.58 -1.25 3.94
N SER A 76 -6.71 -1.18 5.26
CA SER A 76 -7.82 -0.52 5.94
C SER A 76 -7.27 0.58 6.85
N PRO A 77 -7.38 1.86 6.45
CA PRO A 77 -6.84 2.97 7.22
C PRO A 77 -7.63 3.19 8.51
N GLY A 78 -6.94 3.63 9.57
CA GLY A 78 -7.58 4.33 10.69
C GLY A 78 -7.46 5.85 10.51
N LYS A 79 -7.65 6.60 11.59
CA LYS A 79 -7.52 8.06 11.57
C LYS A 79 -6.04 8.46 11.43
N VAL A 80 -5.71 9.24 10.40
CA VAL A 80 -4.35 9.75 10.18
C VAL A 80 -3.93 10.66 11.32
N ARG A 81 -2.70 10.47 11.80
CA ARG A 81 -2.05 11.28 12.84
C ARG A 81 -0.77 11.91 12.28
N GLY A 82 -0.56 13.18 12.56
CA GLY A 82 0.69 13.87 12.26
C GLY A 82 1.81 13.44 13.22
N GLY A 83 3.06 13.63 12.81
CA GLY A 83 4.23 13.36 13.64
C GLY A 83 5.47 12.96 12.82
N ASN A 84 6.52 12.50 13.51
CA ASN A 84 7.73 12.03 12.87
C ASN A 84 7.55 10.57 12.40
N ILE A 85 7.52 10.36 11.08
CA ILE A 85 7.31 9.04 10.47
C ILE A 85 8.47 8.08 10.79
N ALA A 86 9.70 8.59 10.88
CA ALA A 86 10.88 7.75 11.13
C ALA A 86 10.87 7.14 12.54
N SER A 87 10.28 7.82 13.53
CA SER A 87 10.12 7.27 14.89
C SER A 87 8.95 6.29 14.99
N MET A 88 7.87 6.51 14.25
CA MET A 88 6.69 5.62 14.23
C MET A 88 6.91 4.30 13.47
N TYR A 89 7.91 4.23 12.59
CA TYR A 89 8.26 3.04 11.82
C TYR A 89 9.21 2.07 12.57
N ARG A 90 9.90 2.55 13.61
CA ARG A 90 10.97 1.80 14.32
C ARG A 90 10.49 1.11 15.62
N SER A 91 9.25 1.32 16.02
CA SER A 91 8.59 0.69 17.18
C SER A 91 7.79 -0.54 16.74
#